data_AF-A0AA88ACG5-F1
#
_entry.id   AF-A0AA88ACG5-F1
#
_cell.length_a   1.000
_cell.length_b   1.000
_cell.length_c   1.000
_cell.angle_alpha   90.00
_cell.angle_beta   90.00
_cell.angle_gamma   90.00
#
_symmetry.space_group_name_H-M   'P 1'
#
loop_
_entity.id
_entity.type
_entity.pdbx_description
1 polymer ?
#
loop_
_entity_poly.entity_id
_entity_poly.type
_entity_poly.pdbx_seq_one_letter_code
_entity_poly.pdbx_strand_id
1 'polypeptide(L)'
;MVFLDHSKLAANEEGDSQPNNNAPKSAMGKVHGSLARAGKVRGQTPKVAKQDKKKKPRGRAHKRMQYNRRFVTAVVGFGKKRGPNSSEK
;
A
#
# COMPACT_ATOMS: atom_id res chain seq x y z
N MET A 1 -40.98 -19.49 60.85
CA MET A 1 -40.48 -20.67 60.11
C MET A 1 -41.59 -21.08 59.16
N VAL A 2 -41.54 -20.72 57.86
CA VAL A 2 -41.10 -21.59 56.73
C VAL A 2 -41.58 -23.03 56.92
N PHE A 3 -42.40 -23.64 56.05
CA PHE A 3 -42.16 -23.83 54.62
C PHE A 3 -43.49 -23.90 53.84
N LEU A 4 -43.59 -23.05 52.80
CA LEU A 4 -44.49 -23.26 51.67
C LEU A 4 -43.76 -24.22 50.74
N ASP A 5 -44.20 -25.48 50.71
CA ASP A 5 -43.71 -26.50 49.80
C ASP A 5 -44.12 -26.14 48.37
N HIS A 6 -43.17 -25.63 47.61
CA HIS A 6 -43.32 -25.48 46.17
C HIS A 6 -43.07 -26.84 45.53
N SER A 7 -44.13 -27.65 45.45
CA SER A 7 -44.20 -28.81 44.58
C SER A 7 -43.98 -28.36 43.14
N LYS A 8 -42.74 -28.54 42.68
CA LYS A 8 -42.31 -28.61 41.27
C LYS A 8 -43.37 -29.38 40.47
N LEU A 9 -43.87 -28.77 39.39
CA LEU A 9 -44.22 -29.36 38.08
C LEU A 9 -45.26 -28.49 37.38
N ALA A 10 -44.80 -27.59 36.50
CA ALA A 10 -45.52 -27.14 35.29
C ALA A 10 -44.68 -26.07 34.57
N ALA A 11 -43.93 -26.50 33.55
CA ALA A 11 -43.43 -25.70 32.42
C ALA A 11 -42.72 -26.72 31.50
N ASN A 12 -43.42 -27.47 30.66
CA ASN A 12 -43.88 -27.05 29.34
C ASN A 12 -42.82 -26.24 28.58
N GLU A 13 -42.04 -27.00 27.81
CA GLU A 13 -41.35 -26.72 26.56
C GLU A 13 -41.22 -25.24 26.14
N GLU A 14 -40.12 -24.61 26.56
CA GLU A 14 -39.57 -23.45 25.84
C GLU A 14 -38.57 -23.99 24.82
N GLY A 15 -39.07 -24.26 23.61
CA GLY A 15 -38.22 -24.51 22.46
C GLY A 15 -37.45 -23.24 22.10
N ASP A 16 -36.13 -23.29 22.20
CA ASP A 16 -35.26 -22.26 21.64
C ASP A 16 -35.49 -22.20 20.13
N SER A 17 -36.33 -21.26 19.69
CA SER A 17 -36.50 -20.92 18.28
C SER A 17 -35.21 -20.31 17.76
N GLN A 18 -34.34 -21.16 17.24
CA GLN A 18 -33.20 -20.74 16.42
C GLN A 18 -33.75 -19.90 15.25
N PRO A 19 -33.36 -18.61 15.09
CA PRO A 19 -33.76 -17.88 13.90
C PRO A 19 -33.14 -18.56 12.68
N ASN A 20 -34.02 -19.06 11.83
CA ASN A 20 -33.70 -19.66 10.55
C ASN A 20 -32.98 -18.63 9.66
N ASN A 21 -31.65 -18.72 9.63
CA ASN A 21 -30.78 -17.88 8.80
C ASN A 21 -30.84 -18.22 7.29
N ASN A 22 -32.03 -18.49 6.76
CA ASN A 22 -32.27 -18.73 5.35
C ASN A 22 -32.87 -17.48 4.68
N ALA A 23 -32.22 -16.34 4.89
CA ALA A 23 -32.36 -15.21 3.97
C ALA A 23 -31.40 -15.45 2.79
N PRO A 24 -31.82 -15.33 1.52
CA PRO A 24 -30.87 -15.31 0.41
C PRO A 24 -30.00 -14.06 0.57
N LYS A 25 -28.83 -14.23 1.20
CA LYS A 25 -27.78 -13.22 1.20
C LYS A 25 -27.37 -13.07 -0.27
N SER A 26 -27.95 -12.05 -0.90
CA SER A 26 -27.52 -11.45 -2.16
C SER A 26 -26.03 -11.69 -2.34
N ALA A 27 -25.70 -12.35 -3.45
CA ALA A 27 -24.38 -12.83 -3.82
C ALA A 27 -23.39 -11.66 -4.01
N MET A 28 -23.00 -11.01 -2.92
CA MET A 28 -21.79 -10.20 -2.87
C MET A 28 -20.66 -11.18 -2.58
N GLY A 29 -20.13 -11.75 -3.66
CA GLY A 29 -19.08 -12.75 -3.63
C GLY A 29 -18.01 -12.37 -2.61
N LYS A 30 -17.73 -13.28 -1.67
CA LYS A 30 -16.60 -13.16 -0.74
C LYS A 30 -15.35 -12.90 -1.58
N VAL A 31 -14.88 -11.65 -1.55
CA VAL A 31 -13.65 -11.28 -2.23
C VAL A 31 -12.50 -11.98 -1.49
N HIS A 32 -11.96 -13.04 -2.10
CA HIS A 32 -10.79 -13.72 -1.54
C HIS A 32 -9.54 -12.92 -1.89
N GLY A 33 -9.12 -12.10 -0.92
CA GLY A 33 -7.93 -11.27 -0.99
C GLY A 33 -7.92 -10.33 0.21
N SER A 34 -7.10 -10.64 1.21
CA SER A 34 -7.01 -9.78 2.39
C SER A 34 -6.20 -8.52 2.08
N LEU A 35 -6.65 -7.38 2.63
CA LEU A 35 -5.94 -6.10 2.56
C LEU A 35 -4.67 -6.08 3.44
N ALA A 36 -4.34 -7.20 4.10
CA ALA A 36 -3.28 -7.35 5.09
C ALA A 36 -1.87 -6.99 4.58
N ARG A 37 -1.67 -6.96 3.25
CA ARG A 37 -0.38 -6.62 2.63
C ARG A 37 -0.30 -5.17 2.12
N ALA A 38 -1.35 -4.37 2.29
CA ALA A 38 -1.35 -2.98 1.85
C ALA A 38 -0.22 -2.20 2.56
N GLY A 39 0.62 -1.52 1.77
CA GLY A 39 1.70 -0.68 2.31
C GLY A 39 2.92 -1.42 2.90
N LYS A 40 2.96 -2.77 2.93
CA LYS A 40 4.06 -3.57 3.53
C LYS A 40 5.45 -3.08 3.08
N VAL A 41 5.64 -2.87 1.77
CA VAL A 41 6.94 -2.46 1.20
C VAL A 41 7.28 -1.00 1.54
N ARG A 42 6.28 -0.12 1.60
CA ARG A 42 6.48 1.31 1.92
C ARG A 42 6.88 1.51 3.38
N GLY A 43 6.40 0.66 4.30
CA GLY A 43 6.80 0.67 5.71
C GLY A 43 8.12 -0.05 5.99
N GLN A 44 8.45 -1.09 5.20
CA GLN A 44 9.69 -1.85 5.36
C GLN A 44 10.93 -1.08 4.87
N THR A 45 10.78 -0.23 3.85
CA THR A 45 11.91 0.52 3.28
C THR A 45 12.33 1.67 4.21
N PRO A 46 13.64 1.83 4.50
CA PRO A 46 14.11 2.91 5.35
C PRO A 46 13.76 4.27 4.74
N LYS A 47 13.27 5.19 5.57
CA LYS A 47 12.90 6.54 5.11
C LYS A 47 14.13 7.42 4.95
N VAL A 48 14.76 7.38 3.77
CA VAL A 48 15.91 8.24 3.45
C VAL A 48 15.44 9.69 3.25
N ALA A 49 16.01 10.61 4.02
CA ALA A 49 15.79 12.04 3.87
C ALA A 49 16.37 12.54 2.53
N LYS A 50 15.75 13.56 1.94
CA LYS A 50 16.28 14.18 0.73
C LYS A 50 17.55 14.93 1.10
N GLN A 51 18.64 14.64 0.40
CA GLN A 51 19.86 15.44 0.49
C GLN A 51 19.63 16.83 -0.12
N ASP A 52 20.23 17.85 0.50
CA ASP A 52 20.24 19.19 -0.05
C ASP A 52 21.09 19.24 -1.32
N LYS A 53 20.43 19.54 -2.44
CA LYS A 53 21.06 19.69 -3.76
C LYS A 53 20.86 21.11 -4.23
N LYS A 54 21.91 21.71 -4.81
CA LYS A 54 21.83 23.05 -5.42
C LYS A 54 20.69 23.09 -6.44
N LYS A 55 19.90 24.17 -6.40
CA LYS A 55 18.79 24.37 -7.35
C LYS A 55 19.34 24.41 -8.76
N LYS A 56 18.79 23.59 -9.65
CA LYS A 56 19.09 23.67 -11.07
C LYS A 56 18.46 24.96 -11.62
N PRO A 57 19.20 25.80 -12.37
CA PRO A 57 18.60 26.95 -13.02
C PRO A 57 17.53 26.46 -14.00
N ARG A 58 16.51 27.29 -14.24
CA ARG A 58 15.36 26.97 -15.10
C ARG A 58 15.42 27.75 -16.42
N GLY A 59 14.60 27.34 -17.39
CA GLY A 59 14.42 28.07 -18.65
C GLY A 59 15.66 28.11 -19.55
N ARG A 60 15.96 29.30 -20.09
CA ARG A 60 17.04 29.51 -21.08
C ARG A 60 18.42 29.12 -20.54
N ALA A 61 18.70 29.42 -19.27
CA ALA A 61 19.97 29.05 -18.63
C ALA A 61 20.17 27.53 -18.58
N HIS A 62 19.11 26.77 -18.28
CA HIS A 62 19.16 25.30 -18.32
C HIS A 62 19.44 24.77 -19.72
N LYS A 63 18.74 25.30 -20.73
CA LYS A 63 18.91 24.89 -22.13
C LYS A 63 20.33 25.14 -22.63
N ARG A 64 20.94 26.28 -22.27
CA ARG A 64 22.34 26.58 -22.60
C ARG A 64 23.31 25.56 -22.00
N MET A 65 23.16 25.24 -20.70
CA MET A 65 24.00 24.22 -20.07
C MET A 65 23.84 22.84 -20.71
N GLN A 66 22.61 22.46 -21.09
CA GLN A 66 22.33 21.18 -21.74
C GLN A 66 22.94 21.09 -23.15
N TYR A 67 22.87 22.18 -23.92
CA TYR A 67 23.51 22.28 -25.23
C TYR A 67 25.03 22.15 -25.13
N ASN A 68 25.64 22.94 -24.24
CA ASN A 68 27.09 22.90 -24.03
C ASN A 68 27.55 21.48 -23.63
N ARG A 69 26.85 20.82 -22.70
CA ARG A 69 27.18 19.44 -22.27
C ARG A 69 27.01 18.38 -23.38
N ARG A 70 26.09 18.57 -24.33
CA ARG A 70 25.78 17.58 -25.36
C ARG A 70 26.61 17.73 -26.64
N PHE A 71 26.95 18.97 -27.00
CA PHE A 71 27.48 19.26 -28.33
C PHE A 71 28.83 19.98 -28.29
N VAL A 72 29.05 20.89 -27.35
CA VAL A 72 30.26 21.72 -27.33
C VAL A 72 31.38 21.05 -26.51
N THR A 73 31.06 20.58 -25.31
CA THR A 73 32.03 19.97 -24.39
C THR A 73 32.21 18.47 -24.62
N ALA A 74 31.21 17.80 -25.20
CA ALA A 74 31.28 16.37 -25.48
C ALA A 74 32.14 16.09 -26.72
N VAL A 75 33.46 16.08 -26.54
CA VAL A 75 34.38 15.55 -27.55
C VAL A 75 34.24 14.03 -27.55
N VAL A 76 33.92 13.47 -28.71
CA VAL A 76 33.84 12.02 -28.90
C VAL A 76 35.28 11.51 -28.94
N GLY A 77 35.82 11.14 -27.78
CA GLY A 77 37.10 10.41 -27.72
C GLY A 77 37.01 9.10 -28.49
N PHE A 78 38.16 8.49 -28.77
CA PHE A 78 38.20 7.17 -29.42
C PHE A 78 37.48 6.12 -28.55
N GLY A 79 36.50 5.44 -29.13
CA GLY A 79 35.70 4.40 -28.45
C GLY A 79 34.19 4.66 -28.46
N LYS A 80 33.44 3.80 -27.75
CA LYS A 80 31.98 3.89 -27.67
C LYS A 80 31.56 5.07 -26.79
N LYS A 81 30.60 5.89 -27.26
CA LYS A 81 30.06 7.02 -26.50
C LYS A 81 29.42 6.54 -25.20
N ARG A 82 29.94 7.01 -24.06
CA ARG A 82 29.34 6.74 -22.74
C ARG A 82 28.05 7.53 -22.55
N GLY A 83 27.08 6.89 -21.91
CA GLY A 83 25.79 7.49 -21.59
C GLY A 83 25.87 8.53 -20.48
N PRO A 84 24.97 9.52 -20.43
CA PRO A 84 25.00 10.62 -19.46
C PRO A 84 24.75 10.19 -18.00
N ASN A 85 24.26 8.97 -17.78
CA ASN A 85 24.06 8.38 -16.46
C ASN A 85 24.64 6.95 -16.43
N SER A 86 25.81 6.77 -17.05
CA SER A 86 26.56 5.52 -17.01
C SER A 86 27.31 5.45 -15.69
N SER A 87 26.92 4.53 -14.80
CA SER A 87 27.67 4.23 -13.59
C SER A 87 28.65 3.10 -13.86
N GLU A 88 29.77 3.43 -14.50
CA GLU A 88 30.97 2.60 -14.40
C GLU A 88 31.81 3.12 -13.24
N LYS A 89 32.43 2.18 -12.53
CA LYS A 89 33.32 2.45 -11.40
C LYS A 89 34.73 2.72 -11.91
#